data_AF-A0A4Q2YEK8-F1
#
_entry.id   AF-A0A4Q2YEK8-F1
#
_cell.length_a   1.000
_cell.length_b   1.000
_cell.length_c   1.000
_cell.angle_alpha   90.00
_cell.angle_beta   90.00
_cell.angle_gamma   90.00
#
_symmetry.space_group_name_H-M   'P 1'
#
loop_
_entity.id
_entity.type
_entity.pdbx_description
1 polymer ?
#
loop_
_entity_poly.entity_id
_entity_poly.type
_entity_poly.pdbx_seq_one_letter_code
_entity_poly.pdbx_strand_id
1 'polypeptide(L)'
;MKLHSFVTLSLVALVTAAQGEISVLNRPPMRTAPTNEELIVQLRKSDQEMAEAAKSKPLSTPEDLRPKEVPDLISMSEILCYNGAVTLVPKGAILEYPKNLADRLKHQPGSKVQNWDKFFENNQGWITTVEVTKAQAQGKHLLPEEKTVHISKCGKLVVATLNGAPITVLPPQVPEAAAPAPAKGAPASTSN
;
A
#
# COMPACT_ATOMS: atom_id res chain seq x y z
N MET A 1 -45.01 -8.59 -44.32
CA MET A 1 -45.05 -7.23 -44.90
C MET A 1 -43.62 -6.72 -45.02
N LYS A 2 -43.18 -6.40 -46.25
CA LYS A 2 -42.07 -5.52 -46.71
C LYS A 2 -40.63 -5.86 -46.23
N LEU A 3 -39.73 -6.46 -47.03
CA LEU A 3 -38.79 -5.87 -48.04
C LEU A 3 -38.36 -4.42 -47.68
N HIS A 4 -37.08 -4.01 -47.68
CA HIS A 4 -36.10 -3.84 -48.78
C HIS A 4 -34.69 -3.67 -48.16
N SER A 5 -33.60 -4.28 -48.64
CA SER A 5 -32.71 -3.83 -49.73
C SER A 5 -32.25 -2.37 -49.60
N PHE A 6 -30.93 -2.11 -49.48
CA PHE A 6 -30.20 -1.22 -50.39
C PHE A 6 -28.67 -1.33 -50.24
N VAL A 7 -28.05 -1.56 -51.39
CA VAL A 7 -26.62 -1.56 -51.71
C VAL A 7 -26.24 -0.16 -52.21
N THR A 8 -25.12 0.39 -51.73
CA THR A 8 -24.33 1.49 -52.34
C THR A 8 -22.90 1.35 -51.77
N LEU A 9 -21.83 1.00 -52.49
CA LEU A 9 -21.22 1.43 -53.76
C LEU A 9 -20.56 2.83 -53.71
N SER A 10 -19.24 2.83 -54.00
CA SER A 10 -18.32 3.95 -54.27
C SER A 10 -17.84 4.76 -53.03
N LEU A 11 -16.57 5.20 -52.92
CA LEU A 11 -15.71 5.79 -53.95
C LEU A 11 -14.22 5.77 -53.53
N VAL A 12 -13.35 5.60 -54.52
CA VAL A 12 -11.88 5.71 -54.54
C VAL A 12 -11.41 7.17 -54.49
N ALA A 13 -10.36 7.49 -53.73
CA ALA A 13 -9.35 8.55 -53.92
C ALA A 13 -8.48 8.63 -52.64
N LEU A 14 -7.18 8.94 -52.59
CA LEU A 14 -6.19 9.42 -53.53
C LEU A 14 -4.82 9.08 -52.91
N VAL A 15 -3.87 8.61 -53.71
CA VAL A 15 -2.47 8.40 -53.31
C VAL A 15 -1.75 9.75 -53.28
N THR A 16 -1.24 10.16 -52.12
CA THR A 16 -0.26 11.25 -52.00
C THR A 16 1.14 10.63 -51.91
N ALA A 17 1.88 10.75 -53.01
CA ALA A 17 3.31 10.49 -53.05
C ALA A 17 4.05 11.60 -52.30
N ALA A 18 4.59 11.28 -51.12
CA ALA A 18 5.57 12.12 -50.45
C ALA A 18 6.93 11.92 -51.13
N GLN A 19 7.41 12.96 -51.82
CA GLN A 19 8.77 13.02 -52.33
C GLN A 19 9.74 13.14 -51.15
N GLY A 20 10.54 12.09 -50.93
CA GLY A 20 11.67 12.13 -50.02
C GLY A 20 12.86 12.82 -50.70
N GLU A 21 13.13 14.06 -50.33
CA GLU A 21 14.43 14.68 -50.58
C GLU A 21 15.45 14.10 -49.59
N ILE A 22 16.37 13.29 -50.11
CA ILE A 22 17.51 12.77 -49.36
C ILE A 22 18.60 13.86 -49.34
N SER A 23 18.66 14.64 -48.27
CA SER A 23 19.77 15.54 -47.98
C SER A 23 21.04 14.76 -47.66
N VAL A 24 21.81 14.41 -48.69
CA VAL A 24 23.17 13.86 -48.54
C VAL A 24 24.16 15.02 -48.42
N LEU A 25 24.11 15.78 -47.32
CA LEU A 25 25.19 16.74 -47.04
C LEU A 25 25.31 17.11 -45.55
N ASN A 26 25.48 16.11 -44.68
CA ASN A 26 26.05 16.37 -43.35
C ASN A 26 26.71 15.09 -42.78
N ARG A 27 27.82 14.63 -43.38
CA ARG A 27 28.68 13.65 -42.71
C ARG A 27 29.57 14.42 -41.73
N PRO A 28 29.51 14.15 -40.41
CA PRO A 28 30.48 14.70 -39.48
C PRO A 28 31.89 14.27 -39.91
N PRO A 29 32.91 15.12 -39.72
CA PRO A 29 34.29 14.78 -40.09
C PRO A 29 34.67 13.46 -39.44
N MET A 30 35.23 12.55 -40.26
CA MET A 30 35.76 11.26 -39.79
C MET A 30 36.65 11.50 -38.57
N ARG A 31 36.33 10.86 -37.45
CA ARG A 31 37.17 10.90 -36.24
C ARG A 31 38.55 10.34 -36.60
N THR A 32 39.58 11.15 -36.43
CA THR A 32 40.98 10.69 -36.53
C THR A 32 41.20 9.64 -35.44
N ALA A 33 41.66 8.45 -35.82
CA ALA A 33 42.02 7.42 -34.86
C ALA A 33 43.14 7.97 -33.95
N PRO A 34 43.03 7.83 -32.61
CA PRO A 34 44.10 8.23 -31.71
C PRO A 34 45.40 7.54 -32.08
N THR A 35 46.48 8.30 -32.11
CA THR A 35 47.83 7.74 -32.30
C THR A 35 48.26 6.98 -31.04
N ASN A 36 49.20 6.03 -31.16
CA ASN A 36 49.66 5.21 -30.03
C ASN A 36 50.19 6.08 -28.86
N GLU A 37 50.84 7.19 -29.19
CA GLU A 37 51.36 8.15 -28.20
C GLU A 37 50.23 8.83 -27.41
N GLU A 38 49.13 9.20 -28.07
CA GLU A 38 47.95 9.79 -27.41
C GLU A 38 47.27 8.80 -26.46
N LEU A 39 47.23 7.52 -26.84
CA LEU A 39 46.69 6.46 -25.98
C LEU A 39 47.53 6.28 -24.70
N ILE A 40 48.86 6.33 -24.82
CA ILE A 40 49.77 6.25 -23.66
C ILE A 40 49.54 7.44 -22.72
N VAL A 41 49.38 8.65 -23.26
CA VAL A 41 49.13 9.86 -22.45
C VAL A 41 47.77 9.79 -21.77
N GLN A 42 46.73 9.30 -22.44
CA GLN A 42 45.40 9.13 -21.85
C GLN A 42 45.42 8.11 -20.70
N LEU A 43 46.11 6.99 -20.89
CA LEU A 43 46.22 5.95 -19.86
C LEU A 43 46.91 6.48 -18.60
N ARG A 44 48.01 7.23 -18.76
CA ARG A 44 48.70 7.85 -17.62
C ARG A 44 47.84 8.86 -16.88
N LYS A 45 47.03 9.64 -17.59
CA LYS A 45 46.10 10.60 -16.99
C LYS A 45 45.00 9.87 -16.20
N SER A 46 44.41 8.82 -16.77
CA SER A 46 43.39 8.04 -16.05
C SER A 46 43.93 7.38 -14.79
N ASP A 47 45.17 6.87 -14.84
CA ASP A 47 45.79 6.23 -13.68
C ASP A 47 46.05 7.23 -12.54
N GLN A 48 46.46 8.46 -12.88
CA GLN A 48 46.64 9.54 -11.92
C GLN A 48 45.31 9.97 -11.28
N GLU A 49 44.27 10.17 -12.10
CA GLU A 49 42.93 10.52 -11.62
C GLU A 49 42.34 9.43 -10.72
N MET A 50 42.53 8.16 -11.06
CA MET A 50 42.12 7.02 -10.24
C MET A 50 42.88 6.95 -8.91
N ALA A 51 44.18 7.25 -8.92
CA ALA A 51 45.00 7.30 -7.71
C ALA A 51 44.59 8.45 -6.78
N GLU A 52 44.22 9.61 -7.34
CA GLU A 52 43.73 10.76 -6.58
C GLU A 52 42.30 10.55 -6.05
N ALA A 53 41.43 9.90 -6.84
CA ALA A 53 40.10 9.48 -6.42
C ALA A 53 40.13 8.40 -5.33
N ALA A 54 41.13 7.52 -5.35
CA ALA A 54 41.33 6.51 -4.32
C ALA A 54 41.88 7.12 -3.01
N LYS A 55 42.69 8.18 -3.09
CA LYS A 55 43.22 8.90 -1.91
C LYS A 55 42.17 9.79 -1.24
N SER A 56 41.19 10.31 -1.99
CA SER A 56 40.19 11.26 -1.48
C SER A 56 38.91 10.60 -0.95
N LYS A 57 38.68 9.31 -1.22
CA LYS A 57 37.58 8.56 -0.60
C LYS A 57 38.07 7.99 0.74
N PRO A 58 37.58 8.48 1.90
CA PRO A 58 37.80 7.76 3.14
C PRO A 58 37.25 6.34 2.95
N LEU A 59 37.96 5.34 3.48
CA LEU A 59 37.44 3.99 3.63
C LEU A 59 36.18 4.08 4.47
N SER A 60 35.02 4.27 3.83
CA SER A 60 33.74 4.09 4.46
C SER A 60 33.73 2.65 4.93
N THR A 61 33.73 2.47 6.25
CA THR A 61 33.32 1.23 6.90
C THR A 61 32.15 0.67 6.10
N PRO A 62 32.15 -0.62 5.71
CA PRO A 62 31.04 -1.17 4.95
C PRO A 62 29.76 -0.96 5.76
N GLU A 63 28.97 0.05 5.37
CA GLU A 63 27.63 0.22 5.89
C GLU A 63 26.88 -1.03 5.50
N ASP A 64 26.53 -1.82 6.50
CA ASP A 64 25.73 -3.01 6.31
C ASP A 64 24.40 -2.54 5.69
N LEU A 65 24.24 -2.76 4.38
CA LEU A 65 23.04 -2.40 3.61
C LEU A 65 21.79 -3.16 4.07
N ARG A 66 21.93 -4.00 5.10
CA ARG A 66 20.80 -4.69 5.73
C ARG A 66 19.87 -3.66 6.36
N PRO A 67 18.57 -3.69 6.02
CA PRO A 67 17.58 -2.83 6.65
C PRO A 67 17.71 -2.89 8.17
N LYS A 68 17.87 -1.72 8.77
CA LYS A 68 18.01 -1.52 10.21
C LYS A 68 16.69 -1.94 10.87
N GLU A 69 16.66 -3.17 11.36
CA GLU A 69 15.59 -3.78 12.18
C GLU A 69 14.25 -3.98 11.45
N VAL A 70 14.03 -5.19 10.91
CA VAL A 70 12.68 -5.64 10.53
C VAL A 70 11.90 -5.86 11.83
N PRO A 71 10.73 -5.23 12.01
CA PRO A 71 9.93 -5.42 13.21
C PRO A 71 9.51 -6.89 13.34
N ASP A 72 9.66 -7.44 14.56
CA ASP A 72 9.27 -8.82 14.86
C ASP A 72 7.78 -9.05 14.56
N LEU A 73 7.47 -10.20 13.95
CA LEU A 73 6.10 -10.58 13.59
C LEU A 73 5.16 -10.60 14.81
N ILE A 74 5.67 -11.03 15.95
CA ILE A 74 4.93 -11.05 17.23
C ILE A 74 4.63 -9.62 17.68
N SER A 75 5.56 -8.69 17.49
CA SER A 75 5.40 -7.28 17.84
C SER A 75 4.39 -6.56 16.95
N MET A 76 4.14 -7.04 15.73
CA MET A 76 3.12 -6.49 14.82
C MET A 76 1.75 -7.16 14.95
N SER A 77 1.70 -8.27 15.68
CA SER A 77 0.52 -9.11 15.80
C SER A 77 -0.04 -9.10 17.22
N GLU A 78 -1.28 -9.51 17.31
CA GLU A 78 -2.04 -9.81 18.51
C GLU A 78 -2.30 -11.31 18.51
N ILE A 79 -2.10 -11.94 19.66
CA ILE A 79 -2.10 -13.40 19.79
C ILE A 79 -3.48 -13.82 20.27
N LEU A 80 -4.14 -14.73 19.55
CA LEU A 80 -5.37 -15.38 19.99
C LEU A 80 -5.10 -16.84 20.30
N CYS A 81 -5.35 -17.25 21.55
CA CYS A 81 -5.16 -18.60 22.03
C CYS A 81 -6.49 -19.18 22.53
N TYR A 82 -6.84 -20.36 22.05
CA TYR A 82 -7.98 -21.12 22.58
C TYR A 82 -7.81 -22.63 22.32
N ASN A 83 -8.11 -23.44 23.34
CA ASN A 83 -8.12 -24.91 23.26
C ASN A 83 -6.83 -25.51 22.65
N GLY A 84 -5.66 -25.00 23.06
CA GLY A 84 -4.37 -25.46 22.54
C GLY A 84 -4.07 -25.05 21.10
N ALA A 85 -4.90 -24.23 20.45
CA ALA A 85 -4.61 -23.60 19.17
C ALA A 85 -4.26 -22.12 19.37
N VAL A 86 -3.31 -21.62 18.58
CA VAL A 86 -2.94 -20.20 18.55
C VAL A 86 -2.94 -19.66 17.13
N THR A 87 -3.46 -18.46 16.93
CA THR A 87 -3.34 -17.73 15.66
C THR A 87 -2.79 -16.33 15.91
N LEU A 88 -2.07 -15.82 14.92
CA LEU A 88 -1.59 -14.44 14.90
C LEU A 88 -2.57 -13.61 14.07
N VAL A 89 -3.01 -12.50 14.64
CA VAL A 89 -3.90 -11.54 13.99
C VAL A 89 -3.19 -10.19 13.97
N PRO A 90 -3.23 -9.38 12.90
CA PRO A 90 -2.60 -8.07 12.92
C PRO A 90 -3.14 -7.18 14.04
N LYS A 91 -2.28 -6.36 14.65
CA LYS A 91 -2.71 -5.38 15.65
C LYS A 91 -3.78 -4.45 15.06
N GLY A 92 -4.82 -4.19 15.84
CA GLY A 92 -5.95 -3.34 15.42
C GLY A 92 -6.92 -4.01 14.43
N ALA A 93 -6.80 -5.32 14.19
CA ALA A 93 -7.84 -6.06 13.48
C ALA A 93 -8.99 -6.46 14.40
N ILE A 94 -8.78 -6.52 15.71
CA ILE A 94 -9.84 -6.77 16.70
C ILE A 94 -10.58 -5.45 16.95
N LEU A 95 -11.86 -5.39 16.58
CA LEU A 95 -12.68 -4.19 16.70
C LEU A 95 -13.28 -4.03 18.10
N GLU A 96 -13.77 -5.14 18.65
CA GLU A 96 -14.39 -5.20 19.98
C GLU A 96 -14.07 -6.56 20.59
N TYR A 97 -13.71 -6.56 21.86
CA TYR A 97 -13.52 -7.79 22.63
C TYR A 97 -14.21 -7.68 23.99
N PRO A 98 -15.12 -8.61 24.33
CA PRO A 98 -15.77 -8.59 25.63
C PRO A 98 -14.79 -9.03 26.73
N LYS A 99 -14.90 -8.41 27.91
CA LYS A 99 -14.02 -8.68 29.07
C LYS A 99 -13.98 -10.16 29.48
N ASN A 100 -15.08 -10.88 29.27
CA ASN A 100 -15.21 -12.31 29.56
C ASN A 100 -14.31 -13.20 28.68
N LEU A 101 -13.79 -12.68 27.58
CA LEU A 101 -12.92 -13.41 26.64
C LEU A 101 -11.46 -12.92 26.67
N ALA A 102 -11.12 -11.99 27.57
CA ALA A 102 -9.78 -11.41 27.67
C ALA A 102 -8.68 -12.46 27.94
N ASP A 103 -9.01 -13.57 28.59
CA ASP A 103 -8.06 -14.65 28.85
C ASP A 103 -7.60 -15.37 27.57
N ARG A 104 -8.35 -15.23 26.47
CA ARG A 104 -8.03 -15.83 25.16
C ARG A 104 -7.06 -14.98 24.34
N LEU A 105 -6.77 -13.74 24.75
CA LEU A 105 -5.75 -12.89 24.12
C LEU A 105 -4.33 -13.17 24.65
N LYS A 106 -4.21 -14.00 25.68
CA LYS A 106 -2.92 -14.31 26.30
C LYS A 106 -2.30 -15.53 25.64
N HIS A 107 -1.00 -15.47 25.35
CA HIS A 107 -0.26 -16.61 24.83
C HIS A 107 -0.24 -17.78 25.85
N GLN A 108 -0.70 -18.95 25.43
CA GLN A 108 -0.64 -20.18 26.22
C GLN A 108 0.52 -21.07 25.76
N PRO A 109 1.45 -21.47 26.65
CA PRO A 109 2.57 -22.33 26.30
C PRO A 109 2.09 -23.72 25.85
N GLY A 110 2.73 -24.28 24.83
CA GLY A 110 2.37 -25.59 24.27
C GLY A 110 1.21 -25.56 23.26
N SER A 111 0.71 -24.37 22.91
CA SER A 111 -0.31 -24.22 21.87
C SER A 111 0.29 -24.37 20.46
N LYS A 112 -0.48 -24.97 19.54
CA LYS A 112 -0.10 -25.18 18.15
C LYS A 112 -0.55 -24.00 17.30
N VAL A 113 0.39 -23.41 16.55
CA VAL A 113 0.08 -22.34 15.59
C VAL A 113 -0.80 -22.90 14.47
N GLN A 114 -1.91 -22.22 14.20
CA GLN A 114 -2.85 -22.55 13.14
C GLN A 114 -3.08 -21.34 12.23
N ASN A 115 -3.45 -21.62 10.98
CA ASN A 115 -3.90 -20.59 10.05
C ASN A 115 -5.24 -20.02 10.52
N TRP A 116 -5.47 -18.75 10.18
CA TRP A 116 -6.68 -18.03 10.53
C TRP A 116 -7.95 -18.79 10.15
N ASP A 117 -8.04 -19.31 8.92
CA ASP A 117 -9.26 -19.99 8.43
C ASP A 117 -9.62 -21.19 9.31
N LYS A 118 -8.63 -22.01 9.66
CA LYS A 118 -8.82 -23.17 10.54
C LYS A 118 -9.12 -22.77 11.97
N PHE A 119 -8.46 -21.73 12.47
CA PHE A 119 -8.74 -21.20 13.79
C PHE A 119 -10.18 -20.65 13.86
N PHE A 120 -10.62 -19.91 12.85
CA PHE A 120 -11.96 -19.33 12.79
C PHE A 120 -13.04 -20.42 12.68
N GLU A 121 -12.87 -21.40 11.78
CA GLU A 121 -13.76 -22.56 11.63
C GLU A 121 -14.02 -23.26 12.98
N ASN A 122 -12.99 -23.47 13.78
CA ASN A 122 -13.10 -24.12 15.09
C ASN A 122 -13.70 -23.23 16.19
N ASN A 123 -13.78 -21.91 15.96
CA ASN A 123 -14.09 -20.90 16.98
C ASN A 123 -15.27 -19.98 16.64
N GLN A 124 -16.08 -20.32 15.62
CA GLN A 124 -17.25 -19.52 15.18
C GLN A 124 -18.32 -19.31 16.27
N GLY A 125 -18.31 -20.14 17.32
CA GLY A 125 -19.22 -19.98 18.46
C GLY A 125 -19.03 -18.65 19.19
N TRP A 126 -17.80 -18.11 19.23
CA TRP A 126 -17.45 -16.92 20.01
C TRP A 126 -16.69 -15.85 19.23
N ILE A 127 -16.26 -16.14 18.01
CA ILE A 127 -15.67 -15.17 17.07
C ILE A 127 -16.70 -14.81 15.99
N THR A 128 -16.81 -13.53 15.69
CA THR A 128 -17.56 -13.01 14.55
C THR A 128 -16.62 -12.17 13.69
N THR A 129 -16.78 -12.25 12.37
CA THR A 129 -16.02 -11.43 11.41
C THR A 129 -16.88 -10.31 10.85
N VAL A 130 -16.27 -9.16 10.60
CA VAL A 130 -16.91 -8.03 9.94
C VAL A 130 -16.07 -7.65 8.72
N GLU A 131 -16.66 -7.80 7.54
CA GLU A 131 -16.02 -7.37 6.30
C GLU A 131 -15.91 -5.84 6.26
N VAL A 132 -14.67 -5.38 6.08
CA VAL A 132 -14.29 -3.98 5.94
C VAL A 132 -13.73 -3.72 4.55
N THR A 133 -13.99 -2.54 4.01
CA THR A 133 -13.39 -2.13 2.73
C THR A 133 -11.95 -1.66 2.94
N LYS A 134 -11.13 -1.74 1.89
CA LYS A 134 -9.74 -1.23 1.92
C LYS A 134 -9.65 0.23 2.36
N ALA A 135 -10.61 1.07 1.95
CA ALA A 135 -10.64 2.48 2.34
C ALA A 135 -10.97 2.69 3.82
N GLN A 136 -11.84 1.84 4.40
CA GLN A 136 -12.12 1.83 5.84
C GLN A 136 -10.92 1.33 6.65
N ALA A 137 -10.26 0.26 6.20
CA ALA A 137 -9.06 -0.26 6.85
C ALA A 137 -7.93 0.80 6.92
N GLN A 138 -7.81 1.63 5.89
CA GLN A 138 -6.89 2.78 5.84
C GLN A 138 -7.31 3.97 6.72
N GLY A 139 -8.47 3.91 7.39
CA GLY A 139 -8.99 5.02 8.19
C GLY A 139 -9.53 6.20 7.38
N LYS A 140 -9.75 6.05 6.07
CA LYS A 140 -10.30 7.11 5.19
C LYS A 140 -11.82 7.26 5.32
N HIS A 141 -12.50 6.18 5.67
CA HIS A 141 -13.95 6.15 5.88
C HIS A 141 -14.28 5.54 7.24
N LEU A 142 -15.31 6.09 7.88
CA LEU A 142 -15.87 5.54 9.10
C LEU A 142 -16.57 4.21 8.83
N LEU A 143 -16.57 3.34 9.85
CA LEU A 143 -17.47 2.19 9.86
C LEU A 143 -18.90 2.71 9.97
N PRO A 144 -19.85 2.18 9.17
CA PRO A 144 -21.25 2.60 9.24
C PRO A 144 -21.78 2.34 10.65
N GLU A 145 -22.53 3.31 11.19
CA GLU A 145 -22.99 3.30 12.58
C GLU A 145 -23.80 2.04 12.92
N GLU A 146 -24.57 1.52 11.96
CA GLU A 146 -25.31 0.26 12.09
C GLU A 146 -24.40 -0.92 12.45
N LYS A 147 -23.22 -1.02 11.80
CA LYS A 147 -22.23 -2.05 12.10
C LYS A 147 -21.64 -1.82 13.49
N THR A 148 -21.31 -0.59 13.85
CA THR A 148 -20.75 -0.27 15.18
C THR A 148 -21.71 -0.63 16.31
N VAL A 149 -23.01 -0.35 16.15
CA VAL A 149 -24.04 -0.75 17.12
C VAL A 149 -24.19 -2.27 17.18
N HIS A 150 -24.11 -2.97 16.05
CA HIS A 150 -24.16 -4.43 16.03
C HIS A 150 -22.94 -5.04 16.74
N ILE A 151 -21.74 -4.51 16.48
CA ILE A 151 -20.47 -4.95 17.06
C ILE A 151 -20.51 -4.85 18.59
N SER A 152 -20.92 -3.69 19.12
CA SER A 152 -21.02 -3.47 20.58
C SER A 152 -22.05 -4.37 21.27
N LYS A 153 -23.10 -4.80 20.56
CA LYS A 153 -24.15 -5.70 21.10
C LYS A 153 -23.82 -7.18 20.97
N CYS A 154 -22.89 -7.55 20.09
CA CYS A 154 -22.72 -8.95 19.67
C CYS A 154 -22.20 -9.87 20.79
N GLY A 155 -21.57 -9.31 21.84
CA GLY A 155 -21.05 -10.07 22.99
C GLY A 155 -19.98 -11.12 22.63
N LYS A 156 -19.51 -11.10 21.38
CA LYS A 156 -18.52 -11.99 20.79
C LYS A 156 -17.27 -11.20 20.45
N LEU A 157 -16.15 -11.89 20.25
CA LEU A 157 -14.94 -11.25 19.74
C LEU A 157 -15.15 -10.90 18.27
N VAL A 158 -15.01 -9.63 17.92
CA VAL A 158 -15.21 -9.14 16.55
C VAL A 158 -13.88 -8.86 15.88
N VAL A 159 -13.62 -9.54 14.76
CA VAL A 159 -12.43 -9.33 13.92
C VAL A 159 -12.81 -8.69 12.60
N ALA A 160 -12.09 -7.64 12.21
CA ALA A 160 -12.18 -7.04 10.89
C ALA A 160 -11.48 -7.92 9.85
N THR A 161 -12.20 -8.25 8.78
CA THR A 161 -11.66 -9.05 7.67
C THR A 161 -11.80 -8.32 6.34
N LEU A 162 -10.89 -8.60 5.41
CA LEU A 162 -11.00 -8.23 4.01
C LEU A 162 -10.81 -9.50 3.19
N ASN A 163 -11.85 -9.93 2.49
CA ASN A 163 -11.87 -11.18 1.74
C ASN A 163 -11.58 -12.41 2.63
N GLY A 164 -12.13 -12.42 3.85
CA GLY A 164 -11.92 -13.50 4.82
C GLY A 164 -10.60 -13.46 5.61
N ALA A 165 -9.62 -12.64 5.20
CA ALA A 165 -8.35 -12.49 5.91
C ALA A 165 -8.40 -11.36 6.94
N PRO A 166 -7.84 -11.51 8.16
CA PRO A 166 -7.80 -10.45 9.16
C PRO A 166 -6.98 -9.25 8.68
N ILE A 167 -7.52 -8.04 8.87
CA ILE A 167 -6.87 -6.80 8.43
C ILE A 167 -6.87 -5.75 9.54
N THR A 168 -5.76 -5.02 9.67
CA THR A 168 -5.68 -3.87 10.57
C THR A 168 -6.64 -2.78 10.12
N VAL A 169 -7.47 -2.30 11.06
CA VAL A 169 -8.31 -1.12 10.85
C VAL A 169 -7.68 0.03 11.62
N LEU A 170 -7.22 1.04 10.88
CA LEU A 170 -6.73 2.26 11.51
C LEU A 170 -7.91 3.05 12.08
N PRO A 171 -7.76 3.63 13.28
CA PRO A 171 -8.71 4.61 13.77
C PRO A 171 -8.89 5.71 12.70
N PRO A 172 -10.14 6.11 12.42
CA PRO A 172 -10.41 7.13 11.43
C PRO A 172 -9.65 8.40 11.80
N GLN A 173 -8.90 8.95 10.84
CA GLN A 173 -8.32 10.27 11.03
C GLN A 173 -9.48 11.26 11.01
N VAL A 174 -9.89 11.74 12.19
CA VAL A 174 -10.82 12.86 12.29
C VAL A 174 -10.17 14.01 11.54
N PRO A 175 -10.76 14.53 10.44
CA PRO A 175 -10.29 15.79 9.91
C PRO A 175 -10.57 16.83 10.99
N GLU A 176 -9.51 17.41 11.54
CA GLU A 176 -9.58 18.60 12.40
C GLU A 176 -10.09 19.79 11.57
N ALA A 177 -11.39 19.82 11.24
CA ALA A 177 -12.08 20.95 10.62
C ALA A 177 -13.60 20.72 10.51
N ALA A 178 -14.29 20.76 11.65
CA ALA A 178 -15.61 21.38 11.72
C ALA A 178 -15.80 21.86 13.16
N ALA A 179 -15.08 22.93 13.51
CA ALA A 179 -15.45 23.77 14.63
C ALA A 179 -16.96 24.08 14.51
N PRO A 180 -17.75 23.99 15.59
CA PRO A 180 -19.15 24.37 15.55
C PRO A 180 -19.23 25.80 15.02
N ALA A 181 -19.92 25.98 13.90
CA ALA A 181 -20.22 27.30 13.38
C ALA A 181 -20.81 28.14 14.53
N PRO A 182 -20.30 29.36 14.81
CA PRO A 182 -20.87 30.21 15.83
C PRO A 182 -22.34 30.44 15.47
N ALA A 183 -23.22 30.12 16.42
CA ALA A 183 -24.66 30.35 16.32
C ALA A 183 -24.91 31.82 15.95
N LYS A 184 -25.22 32.08 14.67
CA LYS A 184 -25.80 33.36 14.25
C LYS A 184 -27.23 33.43 14.79
N GLY A 185 -27.45 34.40 15.66
CA GLY A 185 -28.76 35.04 15.84
C GLY A 185 -29.62 34.48 16.96
N ALA A 186 -29.28 34.81 18.21
CA ALA A 186 -30.33 35.01 19.21
C ALA A 186 -31.00 36.37 18.93
N PRO A 187 -32.34 36.45 18.74
CA PRO A 187 -33.03 37.72 18.57
C PRO A 187 -32.98 38.53 19.86
N ALA A 188 -32.64 39.80 19.71
CA ALA A 188 -32.67 40.80 20.78
C ALA A 188 -34.08 40.83 21.42
N SER A 189 -34.15 40.49 22.71
CA SER A 189 -35.34 40.70 23.52
C SER A 189 -35.42 42.18 23.88
N THR A 190 -36.43 42.84 23.32
CA THR A 190 -36.83 44.20 23.66
C THR A 190 -37.36 44.26 25.09
N SER A 191 -36.90 45.28 25.80
CA SER A 191 -37.30 45.70 27.15
C SER A 191 -38.79 46.07 27.23
N ASN A 192 -39.41 45.78 28.38
CA ASN A 192 -40.52 46.54 28.94
C ASN A 192 -40.27 46.71 30.44
#